data_AF-A0A7V3U6C9-F1
#
_entry.id   AF-A0A7V3U6C9-F1
#
_cell.length_a   1.000
_cell.length_b   1.000
_cell.length_c   1.000
_cell.angle_alpha   90.00
_cell.angle_beta   90.00
_cell.angle_gamma   90.00
#
_symmetry.space_group_name_H-M   'P 1'
#
loop_
_entity.id
_entity.type
_entity.pdbx_description
1 polymer ?
#
loop_
_entity_poly.entity_id
_entity_poly.type
_entity_poly.pdbx_seq_one_letter_code
_entity_poly.pdbx_strand_id
1 'polypeptide(L)'
;MNFTAKLLGTTLLSAIALASTATAQDLSRVATMPAGAEVTGLSVNGMGEVFLNAQHVGGSNYLKEDGQPATLGYLDGFDTTNYSAGNVDIAPEDDRGVVHTATGAYITLAKAGDKLGDGKVLGGVYDTSGNLMYISNAPDFNGFIPTSGNTAYLYTGWEGAGRDGAGAVSRLPLKRVDGKWQADLAGGAMLDVSSIDGA
;
A
#
# COMPACT_ATOMS: atom_id res chain seq x y z
N MET A 1 -36.04 5.16 -80.46
CA MET A 1 -35.22 3.94 -80.26
C MET A 1 -34.11 4.26 -79.26
N ASN A 2 -33.94 3.36 -78.28
CA ASN A 2 -32.98 3.24 -77.16
C ASN A 2 -31.57 3.86 -77.38
N PHE A 3 -30.76 4.28 -76.39
CA PHE A 3 -30.38 3.57 -75.14
C PHE A 3 -29.80 4.52 -74.06
N THR A 4 -30.09 4.15 -72.79
CA THR A 4 -29.35 4.31 -71.50
C THR A 4 -28.14 5.24 -71.33
N ALA A 5 -28.13 5.94 -70.19
CA ALA A 5 -27.07 5.82 -69.18
C ALA A 5 -27.64 6.04 -67.76
N LYS A 6 -27.56 5.02 -66.91
CA LYS A 6 -27.71 5.13 -65.45
C LYS A 6 -26.43 5.78 -64.90
N LEU A 7 -26.56 6.69 -63.93
CA LEU A 7 -25.51 6.84 -62.93
C LEU A 7 -26.13 7.09 -61.55
N LEU A 8 -25.87 6.14 -60.66
CA LEU A 8 -26.15 6.16 -59.23
C LEU A 8 -25.49 7.40 -58.61
N GLY A 9 -26.28 8.28 -58.00
CA GLY A 9 -25.78 9.29 -57.07
C GLY A 9 -25.47 8.63 -55.74
N THR A 10 -24.18 8.52 -55.43
CA THR A 10 -23.62 8.00 -54.19
C THR A 10 -23.95 8.92 -53.01
N THR A 11 -24.64 8.39 -52.01
CA THR A 11 -24.80 9.02 -50.69
C THR A 11 -23.46 8.92 -49.95
N LEU A 12 -22.77 10.05 -49.75
CA LEU A 12 -21.58 10.10 -48.91
C LEU A 12 -22.02 10.41 -47.47
N LEU A 13 -22.23 9.37 -46.64
CA LEU A 13 -22.30 9.56 -45.19
C LEU A 13 -20.87 9.78 -44.67
N SER A 14 -20.57 11.01 -44.25
CA SER A 14 -19.36 11.32 -43.49
C SER A 14 -19.52 10.78 -42.07
N ALA A 15 -19.03 9.56 -41.82
CA ALA A 15 -18.82 9.06 -40.47
C ALA A 15 -17.57 9.75 -39.90
N ILE A 16 -17.76 10.76 -39.05
CA ILE A 16 -16.69 11.28 -38.20
C ILE A 16 -16.47 10.23 -37.11
N ALA A 17 -15.47 9.37 -37.30
CA ALA A 17 -14.95 8.55 -36.22
C ALA A 17 -14.22 9.48 -35.25
N LEU A 18 -14.82 9.74 -34.09
CA LEU A 18 -14.09 10.23 -32.91
C LEU A 18 -13.18 9.10 -32.43
N ALA A 19 -12.05 8.91 -33.11
CA ALA A 19 -10.96 8.11 -32.59
C ALA A 19 -10.31 8.94 -31.46
N SER A 20 -10.70 8.67 -30.22
CA SER A 20 -9.87 9.05 -29.07
C SER A 20 -8.52 8.37 -29.27
N THR A 21 -7.49 9.13 -29.65
CA THR A 21 -6.12 8.64 -29.66
C THR A 21 -5.79 8.22 -28.23
N ALA A 22 -5.75 6.91 -27.98
CA ALA A 22 -5.19 6.39 -26.74
C ALA A 22 -3.73 6.83 -26.70
N THR A 23 -3.44 7.86 -25.92
CA THR A 23 -2.06 8.24 -25.60
C THR A 23 -1.47 7.08 -24.82
N ALA A 24 -0.37 6.50 -25.30
CA ALA A 24 0.39 5.54 -24.51
C ALA A 24 0.71 6.21 -23.16
N GLN A 25 0.27 5.59 -22.07
CA GLN A 25 0.64 6.03 -20.73
C GLN A 25 1.97 5.38 -20.37
N ASP A 26 2.92 6.17 -19.90
CA ASP A 26 4.20 5.65 -19.42
C ASP A 26 4.01 5.00 -18.04
N LEU A 27 4.56 3.79 -17.87
CA LEU A 27 4.62 3.11 -16.58
C LEU A 27 6.01 3.32 -15.97
N SER A 28 6.06 3.85 -14.75
CA SER A 28 7.30 4.03 -13.99
C SER A 28 7.33 3.10 -12.79
N ARG A 29 8.42 2.33 -12.64
CA ARG A 29 8.73 1.59 -11.43
C ARG A 29 9.28 2.56 -10.41
N VAL A 30 8.49 2.91 -9.41
CA VAL A 30 8.86 3.88 -8.38
C VAL A 30 9.58 3.26 -7.19
N ALA A 31 9.36 1.96 -6.95
CA ALA A 31 10.00 1.21 -5.89
C ALA A 31 10.10 -0.29 -6.22
N THR A 32 11.02 -0.99 -5.57
CA THR A 32 11.06 -2.46 -5.46
C THR A 32 10.97 -2.86 -3.99
N MET A 33 10.38 -4.02 -3.70
CA MET A 33 10.23 -4.54 -2.34
C MET A 33 11.31 -5.59 -2.01
N PRO A 34 11.52 -5.89 -0.72
CA PRO A 34 12.27 -7.07 -0.32
C PRO A 34 11.79 -8.34 -1.03
N ALA A 35 12.70 -9.26 -1.29
CA ALA A 35 12.40 -10.51 -1.97
C ALA A 35 11.30 -11.29 -1.24
N GLY A 36 10.29 -11.72 -2.00
CA GLY A 36 9.15 -12.46 -1.47
C GLY A 36 8.10 -11.60 -0.74
N ALA A 37 8.27 -10.27 -0.71
CA ALA A 37 7.25 -9.36 -0.21
C ALA A 37 6.29 -8.89 -1.33
N GLU A 38 5.03 -8.68 -0.98
CA GLU A 38 4.07 -7.97 -1.83
C GLU A 38 3.97 -6.49 -1.44
N VAL A 39 3.59 -5.67 -2.41
CA VAL A 39 3.21 -4.27 -2.17
C VAL A 39 1.72 -4.24 -1.86
N THR A 40 1.37 -3.76 -0.67
CA THR A 40 -0.03 -3.58 -0.25
C THR A 40 -0.23 -2.22 0.40
N GLY A 41 -1.48 -1.89 0.74
CA GLY A 41 -1.78 -0.71 1.55
C GLY A 41 -1.42 0.60 0.88
N LEU A 42 -1.54 0.68 -0.45
CA LEU A 42 -1.26 1.91 -1.17
C LEU A 42 -2.25 3.00 -0.74
N SER A 43 -1.73 4.06 -0.12
CA SER A 43 -2.50 5.24 0.28
C SER A 43 -1.70 6.50 -0.02
N VAL A 44 -2.35 7.55 -0.51
CA VAL A 44 -1.71 8.84 -0.78
C VAL A 44 -2.34 9.88 0.13
N ASN A 45 -1.53 10.64 0.87
CA ASN A 45 -2.04 11.71 1.72
C ASN A 45 -2.25 13.02 0.93
N GLY A 46 -2.78 14.05 1.59
CA GLY A 46 -3.03 15.35 0.96
C GLY A 46 -1.78 16.11 0.48
N MET A 47 -0.57 15.65 0.81
CA MET A 47 0.71 16.20 0.35
C MET A 47 1.30 15.41 -0.83
N GLY A 48 0.62 14.37 -1.31
CA GLY A 48 1.11 13.53 -2.41
C GLY A 48 2.09 12.43 -1.99
N GLU A 49 2.33 12.26 -0.69
CA GLU A 49 3.22 11.23 -0.13
C GLU A 49 2.54 9.87 -0.16
N VAL A 50 3.28 8.83 -0.58
CA VAL A 50 2.78 7.47 -0.75
C VAL A 50 3.12 6.62 0.47
N PHE A 51 2.10 6.09 1.13
CA PHE A 51 2.18 5.04 2.14
C PHE A 51 1.96 3.70 1.46
N LEU A 52 2.75 2.70 1.84
CA LEU A 52 2.68 1.33 1.35
C LEU A 52 3.34 0.39 2.34
N ASN A 53 2.97 -0.88 2.26
CA ASN A 53 3.51 -1.92 3.13
C ASN A 53 4.36 -2.90 2.31
N ALA A 54 5.35 -3.50 2.97
CA ALA A 54 6.01 -4.72 2.49
C ALA A 54 5.36 -5.90 3.21
N GLN A 55 4.41 -6.56 2.56
CA GLN A 55 3.63 -7.67 3.11
C GLN A 55 4.42 -8.99 3.07
N HIS A 56 4.19 -9.86 4.05
CA HIS A 56 4.65 -11.26 4.12
C HIS A 56 6.11 -11.48 3.70
N VAL A 57 7.01 -10.61 4.13
CA VAL A 57 8.44 -10.68 3.77
C VAL A 57 8.98 -12.10 3.99
N GLY A 58 9.57 -12.70 2.95
CA GLY A 58 9.99 -14.11 2.96
C GLY A 58 8.89 -15.16 2.72
N GLY A 59 7.69 -14.75 2.30
CA GLY A 59 6.59 -15.62 1.86
C GLY A 59 5.73 -16.24 2.96
N SER A 60 5.66 -15.64 4.16
CA SER A 60 4.88 -16.16 5.29
C SER A 60 3.79 -15.18 5.72
N ASN A 61 2.55 -15.68 5.83
CA ASN A 61 1.38 -14.89 6.27
C ASN A 61 1.37 -14.59 7.78
N TYR A 62 2.17 -15.31 8.55
CA TYR A 62 2.35 -15.14 9.99
C TYR A 62 3.83 -14.93 10.31
N LEU A 63 4.09 -14.10 11.33
CA LEU A 63 5.46 -13.84 11.78
C LEU A 63 5.94 -15.05 12.58
N LYS A 64 6.89 -15.78 12.03
CA LYS A 64 7.54 -16.93 12.69
C LYS A 64 8.66 -16.43 13.63
N GLU A 65 9.01 -17.27 14.60
CA GLU A 65 10.27 -17.12 15.32
C GLU A 65 11.41 -17.12 14.29
N ASP A 66 12.23 -16.06 14.29
CA ASP A 66 13.27 -15.75 13.29
C ASP A 66 12.80 -15.34 11.88
N GLY A 67 11.50 -15.12 11.67
CA GLY A 67 10.96 -14.60 10.41
C GLY A 67 11.25 -13.12 10.20
N GLN A 68 11.29 -12.69 8.93
CA GLN A 68 11.36 -11.26 8.60
C GLN A 68 9.96 -10.62 8.76
N PRO A 69 9.83 -9.57 9.58
CA PRO A 69 8.55 -8.92 9.78
C PRO A 69 8.18 -8.06 8.57
N ALA A 70 6.89 -8.07 8.25
CA ALA A 70 6.28 -7.10 7.38
C ALA A 70 6.46 -5.69 7.93
N THR A 71 6.55 -4.72 7.03
CA THR A 71 6.80 -3.32 7.40
C THR A 71 5.65 -2.44 6.94
N LEU A 72 5.27 -1.49 7.79
CA LEU A 72 4.45 -0.35 7.41
C LEU A 72 5.38 0.82 7.13
N GLY A 73 5.17 1.54 6.04
CA GLY A 73 6.04 2.66 5.70
C GLY A 73 5.47 3.62 4.69
N TYR A 74 6.32 4.57 4.31
CA TYR A 74 6.02 5.56 3.28
C TYR A 74 7.29 5.94 2.52
N LEU A 75 7.10 6.51 1.33
CA LEU A 75 8.17 7.00 0.48
C LEU A 75 8.46 8.47 0.81
N ASP A 76 9.47 8.71 1.65
CA ASP A 76 9.99 10.04 1.95
C ASP A 76 10.63 10.65 0.70
N GLY A 77 10.29 11.89 0.37
CA GLY A 77 10.76 12.57 -0.84
C GLY A 77 10.04 12.16 -2.14
N PHE A 78 9.00 11.32 -2.07
CA PHE A 78 8.14 11.01 -3.20
C PHE A 78 6.87 11.88 -3.19
N ASP A 79 6.59 12.54 -4.31
CA ASP A 79 5.39 13.36 -4.52
C ASP A 79 4.70 12.92 -5.82
N THR A 80 3.53 12.30 -5.68
CA THR A 80 2.70 11.83 -6.82
C THR A 80 2.32 12.95 -7.79
N THR A 81 2.29 14.22 -7.35
CA THR A 81 1.87 15.36 -8.18
C THR A 81 2.98 15.90 -9.07
N ASN A 82 4.24 15.61 -8.75
CA ASN A 82 5.43 16.15 -9.42
C ASN A 82 6.48 15.09 -9.77
N TYR A 83 6.08 13.82 -9.87
CA TYR A 83 7.03 12.73 -10.08
C TYR A 83 7.67 12.76 -11.49
N SER A 84 9.01 12.80 -11.53
CA SER A 84 9.78 12.80 -12.79
C SER A 84 11.09 11.99 -12.72
N ALA A 85 11.29 11.20 -11.66
CA ALA A 85 12.58 10.52 -11.41
C ALA A 85 12.83 9.28 -12.28
N GLY A 86 11.83 8.83 -13.06
CA GLY A 86 11.97 7.70 -13.98
C GLY A 86 11.73 6.35 -13.32
N ASN A 87 12.61 5.37 -13.57
CA ASN A 87 12.44 4.02 -13.05
C ASN A 87 13.56 3.70 -12.05
N VAL A 88 13.22 3.00 -10.97
CA VAL A 88 14.21 2.28 -10.17
C VAL A 88 14.56 0.97 -10.89
N ASP A 89 15.84 0.63 -10.88
CA ASP A 89 16.32 -0.65 -11.37
C ASP A 89 15.95 -1.79 -10.42
N ILE A 90 16.01 -3.02 -10.93
CA ILE A 90 15.87 -4.21 -10.09
C ILE A 90 17.20 -4.39 -9.35
N ALA A 91 17.15 -4.39 -8.02
CA ALA A 91 18.34 -4.58 -7.19
C ALA A 91 19.03 -5.94 -7.48
N PRO A 92 20.37 -6.00 -7.37
CA PRO A 92 21.11 -7.26 -7.43
C PRO A 92 20.66 -8.20 -6.30
N GLU A 93 20.81 -9.51 -6.50
CA GLU A 93 20.20 -10.53 -5.63
C GLU A 93 20.56 -10.40 -4.15
N ASP A 94 21.82 -10.03 -3.86
CA ASP A 94 22.36 -9.80 -2.53
C ASP A 94 21.82 -8.54 -1.83
N ASP A 95 21.17 -7.65 -2.57
CA ASP A 95 20.60 -6.39 -2.09
C ASP A 95 19.05 -6.37 -2.16
N ARG A 96 18.42 -7.52 -2.36
CA ARG A 96 16.94 -7.64 -2.35
C ARG A 96 16.35 -7.80 -0.96
N GLY A 97 17.09 -7.47 0.10
CA GLY A 97 16.60 -7.53 1.48
C GLY A 97 15.83 -6.29 1.93
N VAL A 98 15.80 -5.22 1.12
CA VAL A 98 15.28 -3.90 1.48
C VAL A 98 14.42 -3.32 0.36
N VAL A 99 13.68 -2.25 0.67
CA VAL A 99 12.94 -1.46 -0.32
C VAL A 99 13.91 -0.52 -1.03
N HIS A 100 13.90 -0.52 -2.36
CA HIS A 100 14.62 0.48 -3.17
C HIS A 100 13.63 1.43 -3.82
N THR A 101 13.99 2.71 -3.93
CA THR A 101 13.10 3.75 -4.44
C THR A 101 13.77 4.54 -5.57
N ALA A 102 13.00 4.98 -6.55
CA ALA A 102 13.50 5.76 -7.68
C ALA A 102 13.93 7.19 -7.27
N THR A 103 13.32 7.69 -6.20
CA THR A 103 13.67 8.97 -5.56
C THR A 103 13.44 8.84 -4.06
N GLY A 104 14.15 9.63 -3.27
CA GLY A 104 13.97 9.66 -1.83
C GLY A 104 14.31 8.32 -1.17
N ALA A 105 13.57 7.94 -0.12
CA ALA A 105 13.79 6.70 0.62
C ALA A 105 12.50 6.11 1.19
N TYR A 106 12.45 4.80 1.36
CA TYR A 106 11.41 4.15 2.15
C TYR A 106 11.69 4.28 3.65
N ILE A 107 10.79 4.92 4.39
CA ILE A 107 10.87 5.04 5.84
C ILE A 107 9.93 4.02 6.47
N THR A 108 10.51 3.08 7.22
CA THR A 108 9.73 2.15 8.05
C THR A 108 9.17 2.89 9.25
N LEU A 109 7.85 2.90 9.38
CA LEU A 109 7.12 3.47 10.50
C LEU A 109 7.00 2.45 11.64
N ALA A 110 6.69 1.21 11.30
CA ALA A 110 6.57 0.12 12.26
C ALA A 110 6.71 -1.24 11.57
N LYS A 111 6.88 -2.30 12.36
CA LYS A 111 7.02 -3.68 11.92
C LYS A 111 6.02 -4.59 12.64
N ALA A 112 5.58 -5.64 11.95
CA ALA A 112 4.81 -6.71 12.60
C ALA A 112 5.55 -7.21 13.85
N GLY A 113 4.82 -7.36 14.96
CA GLY A 113 5.39 -7.77 16.25
C GLY A 113 5.94 -6.65 17.13
N ASP A 114 6.01 -5.40 16.66
CA ASP A 114 6.38 -4.25 17.50
C ASP A 114 5.42 -4.11 18.69
N LYS A 115 5.97 -3.83 19.89
CA LYS A 115 5.16 -3.63 21.09
C LYS A 115 4.40 -2.30 21.01
N LEU A 116 3.12 -2.34 21.39
CA LEU A 116 2.23 -1.20 21.40
C LEU A 116 1.91 -0.76 22.84
N GLY A 117 1.45 0.48 23.00
CA GLY A 117 1.13 1.05 24.30
C GLY A 117 -0.06 0.42 25.02
N ASP A 118 -0.96 -0.24 24.30
CA ASP A 118 -2.08 -0.99 24.86
C ASP A 118 -1.68 -2.38 25.41
N GLY A 119 -0.38 -2.69 25.42
CA GLY A 119 0.15 -3.97 25.88
C GLY A 119 0.11 -5.09 24.82
N LYS A 120 -0.41 -4.81 23.63
CA LYS A 120 -0.44 -5.75 22.50
C LYS A 120 0.79 -5.59 21.60
N VAL A 121 0.83 -6.39 20.53
CA VAL A 121 1.83 -6.28 19.46
C VAL A 121 1.16 -5.92 18.14
N LEU A 122 1.87 -5.16 17.31
CA LEU A 122 1.38 -4.74 16.01
C LEU A 122 1.16 -5.94 15.08
N GLY A 123 -0.02 -6.01 14.46
CA GLY A 123 -0.46 -7.15 13.66
C GLY A 123 -0.89 -8.36 14.50
N GLY A 124 -0.90 -8.27 15.83
CA GLY A 124 -1.39 -9.32 16.70
C GLY A 124 -2.89 -9.54 16.55
N VAL A 125 -3.30 -10.79 16.38
CA VAL A 125 -4.70 -11.23 16.39
C VAL A 125 -4.98 -11.90 17.72
N TYR A 126 -6.05 -11.47 18.37
CA TYR A 126 -6.38 -11.88 19.74
C TYR A 126 -7.72 -12.60 19.76
N ASP A 127 -7.87 -13.58 20.65
CA ASP A 127 -9.17 -14.22 20.88
C ASP A 127 -10.09 -13.34 21.73
N THR A 128 -11.35 -13.75 21.88
CA THR A 128 -12.36 -13.05 22.70
C THR A 128 -12.04 -13.00 24.19
N SER A 129 -11.04 -13.77 24.65
CA SER A 129 -10.51 -13.73 26.01
C SER A 129 -9.28 -12.81 26.14
N GLY A 130 -8.84 -12.19 25.04
CA GLY A 130 -7.69 -11.31 24.98
C GLY A 130 -6.34 -12.03 24.85
N ASN A 131 -6.32 -13.34 24.57
CA ASN A 131 -5.07 -14.07 24.36
C ASN A 131 -4.57 -13.89 22.92
N LEU A 132 -3.26 -13.69 22.74
CA LEU A 132 -2.64 -13.63 21.42
C LEU A 132 -2.74 -15.00 20.73
N MET A 133 -3.40 -15.03 19.57
CA MET A 133 -3.50 -16.24 18.73
C MET A 133 -2.29 -16.36 17.81
N TYR A 134 -1.96 -15.28 17.09
CA TYR A 134 -0.80 -15.18 16.20
C TYR A 134 -0.50 -13.72 15.87
N ILE A 135 0.65 -13.47 15.24
CA ILE A 135 1.02 -12.18 14.68
C ILE A 135 0.90 -12.29 13.16
N SER A 136 -0.05 -11.56 12.57
CA SER A 136 -0.19 -11.44 11.13
C SER A 136 1.05 -10.76 10.57
N ASN A 137 1.64 -11.38 9.55
CA ASN A 137 2.70 -10.78 8.73
C ASN A 137 2.13 -10.24 7.43
N ALA A 138 0.80 -10.05 7.37
CA ALA A 138 0.06 -9.74 6.17
C ALA A 138 -0.67 -8.38 6.30
N PRO A 139 0.04 -7.25 6.52
CA PRO A 139 -0.60 -5.95 6.44
C PRO A 139 -1.08 -5.72 5.01
N ASP A 140 -2.34 -5.38 4.85
CA ASP A 140 -2.95 -5.09 3.56
C ASP A 140 -3.32 -3.61 3.51
N PHE A 141 -4.58 -3.24 3.73
CA PHE A 141 -5.05 -1.85 3.64
C PHE A 141 -4.32 -0.85 4.57
N ASN A 142 -4.07 0.36 4.08
CA ASN A 142 -3.72 1.53 4.89
C ASN A 142 -4.75 2.65 4.74
N GLY A 143 -5.17 3.23 5.86
CA GLY A 143 -5.96 4.45 5.95
C GLY A 143 -5.19 5.54 6.69
N PHE A 144 -4.64 6.51 5.95
CA PHE A 144 -4.02 7.69 6.54
C PHE A 144 -5.08 8.75 6.86
N ILE A 145 -5.23 9.09 8.13
CA ILE A 145 -6.22 10.08 8.62
C ILE A 145 -5.48 11.24 9.29
N PRO A 146 -5.37 12.41 8.66
CA PRO A 146 -4.74 13.58 9.29
C PRO A 146 -5.59 14.07 10.46
N THR A 147 -4.92 14.38 11.58
CA THR A 147 -5.56 15.00 12.76
C THR A 147 -5.15 16.46 12.92
N SER A 148 -4.02 16.85 12.33
CA SER A 148 -3.59 18.23 12.13
C SER A 148 -2.64 18.30 10.93
N GLY A 149 -1.99 19.44 10.70
CA GLY A 149 -0.95 19.55 9.66
C GLY A 149 0.28 18.67 9.93
N ASN A 150 0.58 18.34 11.19
CA ASN A 150 1.78 17.59 11.58
C ASN A 150 1.49 16.31 12.36
N THR A 151 0.24 15.87 12.45
CA THR A 151 -0.16 14.66 13.15
C THR A 151 -1.21 13.90 12.36
N ALA A 152 -1.19 12.58 12.46
CA ALA A 152 -2.14 11.70 11.79
C ALA A 152 -2.32 10.39 12.55
N TYR A 153 -3.29 9.59 12.13
CA TYR A 153 -3.34 8.17 12.42
C TYR A 153 -3.14 7.40 11.12
N LEU A 154 -2.34 6.35 11.17
CA LEU A 154 -2.31 5.29 10.16
C LEU A 154 -3.10 4.10 10.70
N TYR A 155 -4.24 3.83 10.08
CA TYR A 155 -4.97 2.60 10.30
C TYR A 155 -4.48 1.55 9.31
N THR A 156 -4.21 0.34 9.79
CA THR A 156 -3.77 -0.75 8.91
C THR A 156 -4.65 -1.97 9.14
N GLY A 157 -5.21 -2.50 8.05
CA GLY A 157 -5.87 -3.80 8.04
C GLY A 157 -4.81 -4.90 7.94
N TRP A 158 -4.93 -5.91 8.77
CA TRP A 158 -4.06 -7.08 8.78
C TRP A 158 -4.90 -8.26 8.34
N GLU A 159 -4.52 -8.91 7.24
CA GLU A 159 -5.21 -10.10 6.79
C GLU A 159 -5.07 -11.21 7.84
N GLY A 160 -6.12 -12.03 7.93
CA GLY A 160 -6.01 -13.33 8.59
C GLY A 160 -4.91 -14.12 7.89
N ALA A 161 -4.15 -14.91 8.62
CA ALA A 161 -2.95 -15.58 8.11
C ALA A 161 -3.24 -16.73 7.10
N GLY A 162 -4.04 -16.47 6.06
CA GLY A 162 -4.62 -17.44 5.13
C GLY A 162 -6.10 -17.71 5.43
N ARG A 163 -6.54 -18.95 5.20
CA ARG A 163 -7.94 -19.38 5.43
C ARG A 163 -8.28 -19.65 6.90
N ASP A 164 -7.30 -19.54 7.79
CA ASP A 164 -7.34 -20.16 9.11
C ASP A 164 -7.51 -19.16 10.27
N GLY A 165 -7.67 -17.86 10.00
CA GLY A 165 -7.74 -16.88 11.08
C GLY A 165 -8.45 -15.56 10.74
N ALA A 166 -8.85 -14.84 11.78
CA ALA A 166 -9.49 -13.54 11.65
C ALA A 166 -8.50 -12.43 11.26
N GLY A 167 -8.98 -11.41 10.57
CA GLY A 167 -8.20 -10.18 10.38
C GLY A 167 -8.13 -9.37 11.67
N ALA A 168 -7.27 -8.36 11.67
CA ALA A 168 -7.22 -7.36 12.74
C ALA A 168 -7.00 -5.96 12.17
N VAL A 169 -7.24 -4.93 12.97
CA VAL A 169 -6.97 -3.54 12.58
C VAL A 169 -6.09 -2.89 13.63
N SER A 170 -4.98 -2.30 13.21
CA SER A 170 -4.15 -1.46 14.08
C SER A 170 -4.45 0.01 13.85
N ARG A 171 -4.24 0.82 14.89
CA ARG A 171 -4.13 2.28 14.78
C ARG A 171 -2.76 2.72 15.29
N LEU A 172 -2.01 3.41 14.44
CA LEU A 172 -0.69 3.94 14.76
C LEU A 172 -0.71 5.48 14.67
N PRO A 173 -0.53 6.22 15.78
CA PRO A 173 -0.34 7.65 15.73
C PRO A 173 0.98 7.99 15.01
N LEU A 174 0.91 9.00 14.14
CA LEU A 174 2.05 9.54 13.43
C LEU A 174 2.24 11.00 13.80
N LYS A 175 3.49 11.42 13.90
CA LYS A 175 3.89 12.81 14.09
C LYS A 175 4.96 13.19 13.07
N ARG A 176 4.85 14.39 12.51
CA ARG A 176 5.89 14.96 11.67
C ARG A 176 6.95 15.63 12.52
N VAL A 177 8.19 15.19 12.39
CA VAL A 177 9.37 15.71 13.08
C VAL A 177 10.45 15.91 12.02
N ASP A 178 11.00 17.12 11.95
CA ASP A 178 12.01 17.52 10.95
C ASP A 178 11.60 17.17 9.51
N GLY A 179 10.33 17.42 9.19
CA GLY A 179 9.78 17.18 7.87
C GLY A 179 9.47 15.72 7.55
N LYS A 180 9.67 14.77 8.46
CA LYS A 180 9.41 13.33 8.24
C LYS A 180 8.35 12.80 9.17
N TRP A 181 7.51 11.90 8.67
CA TRP A 181 6.61 11.13 9.54
C TRP A 181 7.40 10.14 10.39
N GLN A 182 7.04 10.08 11.66
CA GLN A 182 7.51 9.10 12.63
C GLN A 182 6.30 8.49 13.34
N ALA A 183 6.38 7.20 13.65
CA ALA A 183 5.35 6.52 14.42
C ALA A 183 5.56 6.68 15.92
N ASP A 184 4.45 6.79 16.64
CA ASP A 184 4.40 6.66 18.10
C ASP A 184 3.81 5.30 18.48
N LEU A 185 4.68 4.31 18.68
CA LEU A 185 4.27 2.95 19.09
C LEU A 185 3.61 2.95 20.48
N ALA A 186 4.02 3.85 21.37
CA ALA A 186 3.45 3.96 22.72
C ALA A 186 2.01 4.51 22.70
N GLY A 187 1.62 5.26 21.67
CA GLY A 187 0.23 5.64 21.43
C GLY A 187 -0.54 4.67 20.52
N GLY A 188 0.12 3.65 19.99
CA GLY A 188 -0.46 2.65 19.10
C GLY A 188 -1.32 1.61 19.83
N ALA A 189 -2.26 1.00 19.11
CA ALA A 189 -3.12 -0.06 19.63
C ALA A 189 -3.61 -1.02 18.53
N MET A 190 -3.96 -2.25 18.91
CA MET A 190 -4.84 -3.11 18.11
C MET A 190 -6.28 -2.82 18.51
N LEU A 191 -7.11 -2.47 17.52
CA LEU A 191 -8.49 -2.04 17.74
C LEU A 191 -9.38 -3.24 18.06
N ASP A 192 -10.22 -3.05 19.07
CA ASP A 192 -11.31 -3.97 19.38
C ASP A 192 -12.46 -3.72 18.39
N VAL A 193 -12.73 -4.72 17.55
CA VAL A 193 -13.79 -4.71 16.54
C VAL A 193 -14.95 -5.63 16.91
N SER A 194 -15.00 -6.12 18.15
CA SER A 194 -16.08 -7.02 18.63
C SER A 194 -17.48 -6.41 18.52
N SER A 195 -17.58 -5.07 18.60
CA SER A 195 -18.85 -4.36 18.43
C SER A 195 -19.50 -4.47 17.04
N ILE A 196 -18.74 -4.93 16.05
CA ILE A 196 -19.20 -5.18 14.67
C ILE A 196 -19.04 -6.66 14.27
N ASP A 197 -19.06 -7.56 15.26
CA ASP A 197 -18.84 -9.00 15.10
C ASP A 197 -17.46 -9.37 14.50
N GLY A 198 -16.47 -8.48 14.63
CA GLY A 198 -15.08 -8.80 14.38
C GLY A 198 -14.47 -9.59 15.55
N ALA A 199 -13.49 -10.45 15.26
CA ALA A 199 -12.77 -11.20 16.28
C ALA A 199 -11.73 -10.33 17.00
#